data_AF-A0A932LQK7-F1
#
_entry.id   AF-A0A932LQK7-F1
#
_cell.length_a   1.000
_cell.length_b   1.000
_cell.length_c   1.000
_cell.angle_alpha   90.00
_cell.angle_beta   90.00
_cell.angle_gamma   90.00
#
_symmetry.space_group_name_H-M   'P 1'
#
loop_
_entity.id
_entity.type
_entity.pdbx_description
1 polymer ?
#
loop_
_entity_poly.entity_id
_entity_poly.type
_entity_poly.pdbx_seq_one_letter_code
_entity_poly.pdbx_strand_id
1 'polypeptide(L)'
;MQETNVAWDPIIVDRQMPWQNKLFVLYLLLVLGISIIRSVGMARQLWLGGLLSKSKKPPDASFLYAYEMCASKAVGIKRMAVLTLILAFVMLTDGVTNILVGIAQEKQFWLAAAAGGLAEVGVMVTLGLLVGAVLYGLSSWCEGILARRRALWVYSRSNDHGV
;
A
#
# COMPACT_ATOMS: atom_id res chain seq x y z
N MET A 1 9.80 -46.30 -39.56
CA MET A 1 9.65 -45.65 -38.24
C MET A 1 9.15 -44.25 -38.49
N GLN A 2 7.87 -43.98 -38.21
CA GLN A 2 7.30 -42.64 -38.31
C GLN A 2 7.62 -41.90 -37.02
N GLU A 3 8.47 -40.87 -37.11
CA GLU A 3 8.68 -39.93 -36.02
C GLU A 3 7.36 -39.16 -35.84
N THR A 4 6.67 -39.46 -34.74
CA THR A 4 5.54 -38.65 -34.29
C THR A 4 6.12 -37.33 -33.80
N ASN A 5 6.14 -36.34 -34.69
CA ASN A 5 6.34 -34.95 -34.30
C ASN A 5 5.19 -34.59 -33.35
N VAL A 6 5.44 -34.74 -32.06
CA VAL A 6 4.62 -34.16 -31.01
C VAL A 6 4.85 -32.67 -31.13
N ALA A 7 4.07 -32.05 -32.03
CA ALA A 7 3.93 -30.61 -32.07
C ALA A 7 3.47 -30.24 -30.67
N TRP A 8 4.38 -29.69 -29.89
CA TRP A 8 4.05 -28.96 -28.68
C TRP A 8 3.18 -27.81 -29.16
N ASP A 9 1.87 -28.04 -29.19
CA ASP A 9 0.92 -26.96 -29.22
C ASP A 9 1.10 -26.33 -27.84
N PRO A 10 1.74 -25.15 -27.72
CA PRO A 10 1.76 -24.47 -26.44
C PRO A 10 0.28 -24.33 -26.14
N ILE A 11 -0.18 -25.03 -25.11
CA ILE A 11 -1.51 -24.84 -24.58
C ILE A 11 -1.52 -23.34 -24.24
N ILE A 12 -2.06 -22.55 -25.19
CA ILE A 12 -2.40 -21.16 -25.02
C ILE A 12 -3.59 -21.30 -24.08
N VAL A 13 -3.28 -21.51 -22.80
CA VAL A 13 -4.26 -21.38 -21.74
C VAL A 13 -4.65 -19.92 -21.87
N ASP A 14 -5.76 -19.66 -22.54
CA ASP A 14 -6.61 -18.53 -22.22
C ASP A 14 -7.03 -18.75 -20.76
N ARG A 15 -6.06 -18.53 -19.86
CA ARG A 15 -6.24 -18.61 -18.42
C ARG A 15 -6.96 -17.33 -18.11
N GLN A 16 -8.26 -17.36 -18.36
CA GLN A 16 -9.16 -16.28 -18.05
C GLN A 16 -8.95 -16.02 -16.56
N MET A 17 -8.18 -14.97 -16.25
CA MET A 17 -7.85 -14.68 -14.85
C MET A 17 -9.17 -14.56 -14.10
N PRO A 18 -9.33 -15.26 -12.97
CA PRO A 18 -10.54 -15.20 -12.19
C PRO A 18 -10.83 -13.73 -11.91
N TRP A 19 -12.08 -13.32 -12.13
CA TRP A 19 -12.52 -11.94 -12.00
C TRP A 19 -12.16 -11.32 -10.64
N GLN A 20 -12.02 -12.15 -9.60
CA GLN A 20 -11.50 -11.81 -8.27
C GLN A 20 -10.13 -11.13 -8.32
N ASN A 21 -9.18 -11.66 -9.10
CA ASN A 21 -7.84 -11.09 -9.24
C ASN A 21 -7.90 -9.69 -9.87
N LYS A 22 -8.76 -9.51 -10.88
CA LYS A 22 -8.96 -8.21 -11.54
C LYS A 22 -9.50 -7.17 -10.55
N LEU A 23 -10.47 -7.56 -9.72
CA LEU A 23 -11.00 -6.69 -8.67
C LEU A 23 -9.97 -6.36 -7.61
N PHE A 24 -9.14 -7.31 -7.20
CA PHE A 24 -8.08 -7.06 -6.23
C PHE A 24 -7.05 -6.05 -6.77
N VAL A 25 -6.61 -6.21 -8.02
CA VAL A 25 -5.70 -5.26 -8.66
C VAL A 25 -6.33 -3.87 -8.78
N LEU A 26 -7.60 -3.80 -9.19
CA LEU A 26 -8.33 -2.54 -9.29
C LEU A 26 -8.48 -1.86 -7.93
N TYR A 27 -8.77 -2.64 -6.88
CA TYR A 27 -8.80 -2.17 -5.50
C TYR A 27 -7.45 -1.62 -5.06
N LEU A 28 -6.35 -2.33 -5.31
CA LEU A 28 -5.00 -1.86 -4.97
C LEU A 28 -4.66 -0.55 -5.66
N LEU A 29 -4.96 -0.42 -6.97
CA LEU A 29 -4.75 0.82 -7.72
C LEU A 29 -5.58 1.98 -7.16
N LEU A 30 -6.83 1.72 -6.79
CA LEU A 30 -7.72 2.72 -6.20
C LEU A 30 -7.20 3.18 -4.83
N VAL A 31 -6.82 2.25 -3.96
CA VAL A 31 -6.25 2.56 -2.64
C VAL A 31 -4.94 3.35 -2.78
N LEU A 32 -4.07 2.94 -3.71
CA LEU A 32 -2.82 3.63 -4.00
C LEU A 32 -3.09 5.05 -4.51
N GLY A 33 -4.00 5.21 -5.47
CA GLY A 33 -4.36 6.50 -6.04
C GLY A 33 -4.94 7.46 -4.99
N ILE A 34 -5.91 7.01 -4.20
CA ILE A 34 -6.49 7.82 -3.11
C ILE A 34 -5.42 8.19 -2.09
N SER A 35 -4.51 7.28 -1.76
CA SER A 35 -3.42 7.53 -0.81
C SER A 35 -2.43 8.57 -1.34
N ILE A 36 -2.02 8.47 -2.60
CA ILE A 36 -1.13 9.44 -3.25
C ILE A 36 -1.78 10.83 -3.28
N ILE A 37 -3.04 10.92 -3.71
CA ILE A 37 -3.78 12.18 -3.76
C ILE A 37 -3.84 12.83 -2.36
N ARG A 38 -4.15 12.04 -1.33
CA ARG A 38 -4.16 12.53 0.06
C ARG A 38 -2.78 12.96 0.52
N SER A 39 -1.75 12.16 0.28
CA SER A 39 -0.37 12.45 0.67
C SER A 39 0.13 13.74 0.02
N VAL A 40 -0.08 13.91 -1.28
CA VAL A 40 0.27 15.15 -2.02
C VAL A 40 -0.51 16.34 -1.48
N GLY A 41 -1.81 16.18 -1.20
CA GLY A 41 -2.63 17.22 -0.60
C GLY A 41 -2.09 17.69 0.76
N MET A 42 -1.69 16.75 1.61
CA MET A 42 -1.12 17.06 2.93
C MET A 42 0.27 17.68 2.83
N ALA A 43 1.14 17.14 1.96
CA ALA A 43 2.46 17.71 1.69
C ALA A 43 2.33 19.15 1.18
N ARG A 44 1.39 19.41 0.27
CA ARG A 44 1.12 20.75 -0.27
C ARG A 44 0.59 21.70 0.80
N GLN A 45 -0.36 21.28 1.63
CA GLN A 45 -0.88 22.08 2.75
C GLN A 45 0.23 22.43 3.75
N LEU A 46 1.09 21.47 4.08
CA LEU A 46 2.24 21.70 4.94
C LEU A 46 3.24 22.67 4.29
N TRP A 47 3.54 22.50 3.01
CA TRP A 47 4.50 23.36 2.31
C TRP A 47 4.00 24.81 2.18
N LEU A 48 2.74 24.99 1.77
CA LEU A 48 2.10 26.31 1.69
C LEU A 48 1.90 26.96 3.07
N GLY A 49 1.55 26.17 4.08
CA GLY A 49 1.44 26.67 5.45
C GLY A 49 2.77 27.20 6.01
N GLY A 50 3.89 26.58 5.63
CA GLY A 50 5.23 27.06 5.99
C GLY A 50 5.57 28.41 5.35
N LEU A 51 5.11 28.65 4.12
CA LEU A 51 5.26 29.94 3.44
C LEU A 51 4.46 31.05 4.11
N LEU A 52 3.23 30.75 4.54
CA LEU A 52 2.33 31.71 5.20
C LEU A 52 2.72 32.01 6.65
N SER A 53 3.44 31.09 7.31
CA SER A 53 3.88 31.24 8.70
C SER A 53 4.95 32.32 8.92
N LYS A 54 5.43 32.98 7.85
CA LYS A 54 6.27 34.20 7.98
C LYS A 54 5.48 35.42 8.49
N SER A 55 4.15 35.34 8.57
CA SER A 55 3.32 36.41 9.10
C SER A 55 3.33 36.41 10.64
N LYS A 56 3.77 37.52 11.25
CA LYS A 56 4.01 37.74 12.70
C LYS A 56 2.79 37.61 13.64
N LYS A 57 1.69 36.98 13.24
CA LYS A 57 0.53 36.80 14.12
C LYS A 57 0.73 35.60 15.06
N PRO A 58 0.40 35.72 16.37
CA PRO A 58 0.58 34.64 17.34
C PRO A 58 -0.24 33.41 16.90
N PRO A 59 0.40 32.28 16.56
CA PRO A 59 -0.21 31.21 15.75
C PRO A 59 -0.71 30.01 16.58
N ASP A 60 -0.95 30.18 17.89
CA ASP A 60 -1.00 29.01 18.78
C ASP A 60 -2.21 28.11 18.56
N ALA A 61 -3.40 28.68 18.31
CA ALA A 61 -4.61 27.86 18.13
C ALA A 61 -4.73 27.25 16.73
N SER A 62 -4.37 28.00 15.69
CA SER A 62 -4.53 27.55 14.29
C SER A 62 -3.50 26.49 13.90
N PHE A 63 -2.27 26.60 14.41
CA PHE A 63 -1.23 25.60 14.19
C PHE A 63 -1.57 24.29 14.88
N LEU A 64 -2.03 24.33 16.14
CA LEU A 64 -2.41 23.13 16.88
C LEU A 64 -3.54 22.37 16.17
N TYR A 65 -4.57 23.09 15.73
CA TYR A 65 -5.67 22.49 14.97
C TYR A 65 -5.22 21.87 13.65
N ALA A 66 -4.36 22.56 12.89
CA ALA A 66 -3.80 22.02 11.64
C ALA A 66 -2.92 20.78 11.89
N TYR A 67 -2.16 20.77 12.99
CA TYR A 67 -1.34 19.65 13.42
C TYR A 67 -2.19 18.44 13.78
N GLU A 68 -3.21 18.59 14.62
CA GLU A 68 -4.14 17.51 15.01
C GLU A 68 -4.89 16.94 13.80
N MET A 69 -5.32 17.81 12.88
CA MET A 69 -5.95 17.39 11.63
C MET A 69 -4.99 16.60 10.73
N CYS A 70 -3.69 16.91 10.75
CA CYS A 70 -2.68 16.15 10.02
C CYS A 70 -2.35 14.82 10.71
N ALA A 71 -2.22 14.83 12.03
CA ALA A 71 -1.92 13.63 12.83
C ALA A 71 -3.03 12.58 12.70
N SER A 72 -4.29 12.97 12.79
CA SER A 72 -5.44 12.06 12.62
C SER A 72 -5.48 11.41 11.23
N LYS A 73 -5.13 12.16 10.18
CA LYS A 73 -5.02 11.62 8.81
C LYS A 73 -3.86 10.64 8.65
N ALA A 74 -2.71 10.89 9.28
CA ALA A 74 -1.58 9.96 9.26
C ALA A 74 -1.94 8.60 9.90
N VAL A 75 -2.68 8.63 11.01
CA VAL A 75 -3.23 7.42 11.64
C VAL A 75 -4.19 6.68 10.69
N GLY A 76 -5.00 7.41 9.94
CA GLY A 76 -5.87 6.84 8.91
C GLY A 76 -5.11 6.07 7.82
N ILE A 77 -3.97 6.60 7.35
CA ILE A 77 -3.13 5.93 6.34
C ILE A 77 -2.54 4.63 6.90
N LYS A 78 -2.09 4.63 8.16
CA LYS A 78 -1.58 3.41 8.82
C LYS A 78 -2.65 2.34 8.91
N ARG A 79 -3.89 2.69 9.30
CA ARG A 79 -5.01 1.75 9.33
C ARG A 79 -5.31 1.17 7.95
N MET A 80 -5.27 2.00 6.90
CA MET A 80 -5.43 1.51 5.52
C MET A 80 -4.31 0.55 5.12
N ALA A 81 -3.05 0.82 5.47
CA ALA A 81 -1.95 -0.09 5.20
C ALA A 81 -2.14 -1.46 5.86
N VAL A 82 -2.60 -1.49 7.12
CA VAL A 82 -2.93 -2.72 7.85
C VAL A 82 -4.07 -3.47 7.17
N LEU A 83 -5.13 -2.77 6.74
CA LEU A 83 -6.24 -3.39 6.01
C LEU A 83 -5.79 -4.00 4.68
N THR A 84 -4.92 -3.33 3.92
CA THR A 84 -4.35 -3.86 2.67
C THR A 84 -3.54 -5.13 2.94
N LEU A 85 -2.80 -5.18 4.03
CA LEU A 85 -2.00 -6.34 4.42
C LEU A 85 -2.90 -7.52 4.81
N ILE A 86 -3.94 -7.28 5.62
CA ILE A 86 -4.95 -8.29 5.96
C ILE A 86 -5.61 -8.83 4.69
N LEU A 87 -6.00 -7.95 3.76
CA LEU A 87 -6.62 -8.35 2.50
C LEU A 87 -5.67 -9.18 1.64
N ALA A 88 -4.40 -8.81 1.56
CA ALA A 88 -3.38 -9.60 0.86
C ALA A 88 -3.22 -11.01 1.48
N PHE A 89 -3.32 -11.11 2.81
CA PHE A 89 -3.28 -12.40 3.50
C PHE A 89 -4.52 -13.27 3.20
N VAL A 90 -5.71 -12.66 3.16
CA VAL A 90 -6.95 -13.36 2.77
C VAL A 90 -6.83 -13.90 1.34
N MET A 91 -6.33 -13.09 0.40
CA MET A 91 -6.11 -13.53 -0.99
C MET A 91 -5.05 -14.64 -1.09
N LEU A 92 -4.02 -14.61 -0.23
CA LEU A 92 -3.05 -15.70 -0.12
C LEU A 92 -3.74 -17.00 0.33
N THR A 93 -4.57 -16.95 1.37
CA THR A 93 -5.27 -18.14 1.88
C THR A 93 -6.23 -18.73 0.85
N ASP A 94 -6.93 -17.88 0.10
CA ASP A 94 -7.80 -18.31 -0.99
C ASP A 94 -6.99 -18.97 -2.13
N GLY A 95 -5.90 -18.33 -2.55
CA GLY A 95 -4.99 -18.88 -3.56
C GLY A 95 -4.40 -20.23 -3.17
N VAL A 96 -3.94 -20.38 -1.93
CA VAL A 96 -3.41 -21.67 -1.42
C VAL A 96 -4.49 -22.74 -1.39
N THR A 97 -5.72 -22.39 -1.00
CA THR A 97 -6.85 -23.32 -0.99
C THR A 97 -7.17 -23.82 -2.40
N ASN A 98 -7.20 -22.93 -3.38
CA ASN A 98 -7.42 -23.28 -4.79
C ASN A 98 -6.32 -24.18 -5.34
N ILE A 99 -5.04 -23.93 -4.98
CA ILE A 99 -3.92 -24.81 -5.35
C ILE A 99 -4.08 -26.19 -4.71
N LEU A 100 -4.44 -26.28 -3.43
CA LEU A 100 -4.65 -27.54 -2.74
C LEU A 100 -5.77 -28.38 -3.39
N VAL A 101 -6.89 -27.73 -3.75
CA VAL A 101 -8.00 -28.38 -4.43
C VAL A 101 -7.57 -28.89 -5.81
N GLY A 102 -6.78 -28.11 -6.56
CA GLY A 102 -6.22 -28.53 -7.84
C GLY A 102 -5.29 -29.74 -7.73
N ILE A 103 -4.38 -29.74 -6.74
CA ILE A 103 -3.48 -30.86 -6.46
C ILE A 103 -4.26 -32.14 -6.09
N ALA A 104 -5.36 -32.00 -5.35
CA ALA A 104 -6.19 -33.15 -4.97
C ALA A 104 -6.89 -33.80 -6.19
N GLN A 105 -7.17 -33.03 -7.24
CA GLN A 105 -7.84 -33.52 -8.45
C GLN A 105 -6.88 -34.13 -9.48
N GLU A 106 -5.66 -33.61 -9.63
CA GLU A 106 -4.70 -34.08 -10.63
C GLU A 106 -3.59 -34.97 -10.05
N LYS A 107 -3.74 -36.29 -10.18
CA LYS A 107 -2.77 -37.27 -9.63
C LYS A 107 -1.43 -37.35 -10.38
N GLN A 108 -1.33 -36.91 -11.63
CA GLN A 108 -0.17 -37.19 -12.49
C GLN A 108 0.79 -36.00 -12.72
N PHE A 109 0.38 -34.75 -12.47
CA PHE A 109 1.20 -33.56 -12.79
C PHE A 109 1.25 -32.50 -11.67
N TRP A 110 1.17 -32.92 -10.41
CA TRP A 110 1.09 -32.03 -9.24
C TRP A 110 2.25 -31.00 -9.16
N LEU A 111 3.46 -31.38 -9.57
CA LEU A 111 4.67 -30.54 -9.41
C LEU A 111 4.67 -29.33 -10.35
N ALA A 112 4.28 -29.54 -11.62
CA ALA A 112 4.18 -28.46 -12.60
C ALA A 112 2.99 -27.53 -12.30
N ALA A 113 1.84 -28.10 -11.91
CA ALA A 113 0.66 -27.34 -11.53
C ALA A 113 0.90 -26.48 -10.27
N ALA A 114 1.59 -27.04 -9.26
CA ALA A 114 1.93 -26.33 -8.03
C ALA A 114 2.89 -25.16 -8.30
N ALA A 115 3.92 -25.36 -9.12
CA ALA A 115 4.89 -24.32 -9.45
C ALA A 115 4.23 -23.12 -10.15
N GLY A 116 3.35 -23.39 -11.13
CA GLY A 116 2.59 -22.35 -11.82
C GLY A 116 1.63 -21.60 -10.91
N GLY A 117 0.89 -22.32 -10.06
CA GLY A 117 -0.03 -21.70 -9.10
C GLY A 117 0.68 -20.83 -8.05
N LEU A 118 1.80 -21.31 -7.52
CA LEU A 118 2.60 -20.56 -6.54
C LEU A 118 3.18 -19.27 -7.14
N ALA A 119 3.61 -19.29 -8.41
CA ALA A 119 4.11 -18.09 -9.08
C ALA A 119 3.01 -17.01 -9.17
N GLU A 120 1.79 -17.37 -9.55
CA GLU A 120 0.68 -16.42 -9.65
C GLU A 120 0.28 -15.84 -8.29
N VAL A 121 0.13 -16.68 -7.27
CA VAL A 121 -0.20 -16.23 -5.90
C VAL A 121 0.93 -15.36 -5.35
N GLY A 122 2.19 -15.73 -5.60
CA GLY A 122 3.36 -14.96 -5.19
C GLY A 122 3.38 -13.55 -5.76
N VAL A 123 2.99 -13.35 -7.03
CA VAL A 123 2.90 -12.02 -7.64
C VAL A 123 1.84 -11.14 -6.94
N MET A 124 0.68 -11.70 -6.62
CA MET A 124 -0.37 -10.93 -5.92
C MET A 124 0.05 -10.54 -4.50
N VAL A 125 0.72 -11.45 -3.80
CA VAL A 125 1.24 -11.21 -2.45
C VAL A 125 2.35 -10.16 -2.45
N THR A 126 3.30 -10.27 -3.37
CA THR A 126 4.39 -9.28 -3.51
C THR A 126 3.86 -7.89 -3.86
N LEU A 127 2.86 -7.79 -4.74
CA LEU A 127 2.17 -6.53 -5.03
C LEU A 127 1.49 -5.96 -3.79
N GLY A 128 0.73 -6.77 -3.05
CA GLY A 128 0.08 -6.35 -1.80
C GLY A 128 1.07 -5.83 -0.76
N LEU A 129 2.19 -6.56 -0.57
CA LEU A 129 3.28 -6.16 0.32
C LEU A 129 3.96 -4.87 -0.15
N LEU A 130 4.23 -4.73 -1.44
CA LEU A 130 4.83 -3.53 -2.02
C LEU A 130 3.95 -2.31 -1.77
N VAL A 131 2.64 -2.41 -2.05
CA VAL A 131 1.68 -1.34 -1.80
C VAL A 131 1.62 -1.03 -0.29
N GLY A 132 1.57 -2.05 0.56
CA GLY A 132 1.62 -1.88 2.02
C GLY A 132 2.87 -1.14 2.49
N ALA A 133 4.04 -1.51 1.96
CA ALA A 133 5.32 -0.87 2.27
C ALA A 133 5.36 0.60 1.84
N VAL A 134 4.85 0.91 0.64
CA VAL A 134 4.75 2.29 0.14
C VAL A 134 3.83 3.12 1.03
N LEU A 135 2.65 2.60 1.39
CA LEU A 135 1.71 3.28 2.30
C LEU A 135 2.34 3.54 3.67
N TYR A 136 3.03 2.55 4.21
CA TYR A 136 3.73 2.67 5.49
C TYR A 136 4.87 3.69 5.44
N GLY A 137 5.67 3.67 4.38
CA GLY A 137 6.76 4.62 4.14
C GLY A 137 6.25 6.06 4.03
N LEU A 138 5.17 6.28 3.27
CA LEU A 138 4.52 7.59 3.18
C LEU A 138 4.01 8.07 4.55
N SER A 139 3.39 7.20 5.34
CA SER A 139 2.92 7.55 6.68
C SER A 139 4.07 7.95 7.61
N SER A 140 5.17 7.18 7.58
CA SER A 140 6.37 7.42 8.41
C SER A 140 7.06 8.72 7.99
N TRP A 141 7.11 9.00 6.69
CA TRP A 141 7.63 10.24 6.16
C TRP A 141 6.82 11.46 6.64
N CYS A 142 5.49 11.40 6.57
CA CYS A 142 4.61 12.46 7.07
C CYS A 142 4.81 12.70 8.58
N GLU A 143 4.91 11.65 9.38
CA GLU A 143 5.19 11.76 10.82
C GLU A 143 6.56 12.39 11.08
N GLY A 144 7.57 12.03 10.30
CA GLY A 144 8.90 12.63 10.39
C GLY A 144 8.89 14.15 10.14
N ILE A 145 8.16 14.61 9.11
CA ILE A 145 8.01 16.04 8.83
C ILE A 145 7.27 16.75 9.96
N LEU A 146 6.19 16.15 10.47
CA LEU A 146 5.41 16.71 11.57
C LEU A 146 6.22 16.80 12.87
N ALA A 147 7.02 15.78 13.19
CA ALA A 147 7.89 15.76 14.36
C ALA A 147 8.94 16.89 14.31
N ARG A 148 9.58 17.09 13.15
CA ARG A 148 10.55 18.19 12.96
C ARG A 148 9.92 19.57 13.18
N ARG A 149 8.72 19.79 12.64
CA ARG A 149 8.01 21.07 12.82
C ARG A 149 7.57 21.29 14.26
N ARG A 150 7.11 20.24 14.95
CA ARG A 150 6.77 20.31 16.37
C ARG A 150 7.98 20.71 17.21
N ALA A 151 9.16 20.14 16.94
CA ALA A 151 10.40 20.49 17.65
C ALA A 151 10.78 21.98 17.46
N LEU A 152 10.68 22.49 16.23
CA LEU A 152 10.94 23.91 15.94
C LEU A 152 9.95 24.85 16.66
N TRP A 153 8.67 24.47 16.72
CA TRP A 153 7.66 25.26 17.40
C TRP A 153 7.89 25.30 18.92
N VAL A 154 8.21 24.15 19.52
CA VAL A 154 8.56 24.07 20.96
C VAL A 154 9.78 24.94 21.28
N TYR A 155 10.80 24.91 20.41
CA TYR A 155 11.99 25.74 20.56
C TYR A 155 11.69 27.25 20.47
N SER A 156 10.87 27.66 19.49
CA SER A 156 10.47 29.07 19.35
C SER A 156 9.72 29.56 20.59
N ARG A 157 8.80 28.74 21.12
CA ARG A 157 8.00 29.10 22.31
C ARG A 157 8.83 29.19 23.58
N SER A 158 9.85 28.34 23.75
CA SER A 158 10.74 28.45 24.91
C SER A 158 11.57 29.74 24.90
N ASN A 159 11.91 30.25 23.71
CA ASN A 159 12.69 31.48 23.57
C ASN A 159 11.86 32.73 23.93
N ASP A 160 10.56 32.72 23.67
CA ASP A 160 9.67 33.86 23.96
C ASP A 160 9.36 34.03 25.46
N HIS A 161 9.56 32.99 26.29
CA HIS A 161 9.33 33.06 27.74
C HIS A 161 10.60 33.35 28.57
N GLY A 162 11.77 33.42 27.92
CA GLY A 162 13.07 33.62 28.58
C GLY A 162 13.56 35.07 28.59
N VAL A 163 12.75 36.04 28.17
CA VAL A 163 13.03 37.49 28.13
C VAL A 163 12.02 38.22 28.99
#